data_AF-A0A7W1TPS3-F1
#
_entry.id   AF-A0A7W1TPS3-F1
#
_cell.length_a   1.000
_cell.length_b   1.000
_cell.length_c   1.000
_cell.angle_alpha   90.00
_cell.angle_beta   90.00
_cell.angle_gamma   90.00
#
_symmetry.space_group_name_H-M   'P 1'
#
loop_
_entity.id
_entity.type
_entity.pdbx_description
1 polymer ?
#
loop_
_entity_poly.entity_id
_entity_poly.type
_entity_poly.pdbx_seq_one_letter_code
_entity_poly.pdbx_strand_id
1 'polypeptide(L)'
;MPLPLLRHSTGHAVVDTRLQGLVAIFEALFPQRIRAYYVEGSYADQSAVTTSDLDIMLLFREHFVSATEREQAEQLVAACTALSSLELYIAVMDEAATAQGISPTLKHGSVCFYGADTRDQMPLLPIEEWSRQRMHAAFWLINKVFKRPPVVQLPLTYPDPRVHYYGYTERTVRLPEGTTVPSTRDFIRVSGWAATALLAWQVGIYVPYKRECHSLYRRHIGDEWSEFLADVYRYCRTEWHYLLPATPDDQERLRELCTRMLAWENHFVACYKRFVLAQLASGDEQAQFHAIRFLTMLPFDDTEIKAALQACDVQ
;
A
#
# COMPACT_ATOMS: atom_id res chain seq x y z
N MET A 1 17.68 24.15 19.24
CA MET A 1 18.61 23.60 18.23
C MET A 1 18.12 24.02 16.86
N PRO A 2 19.00 24.46 15.93
CA PRO A 2 18.58 24.75 14.56
C PRO A 2 18.01 23.48 13.92
N LEU A 3 16.98 23.64 13.08
CA LEU A 3 16.41 22.51 12.34
C LEU A 3 17.42 21.99 11.29
N PRO A 4 17.50 20.67 11.08
CA PRO A 4 18.36 20.08 10.08
C PRO A 4 17.97 20.56 8.67
N LEU A 5 18.95 20.76 7.79
CA LEU A 5 18.71 21.12 6.41
C LEU A 5 18.33 19.88 5.61
N LEU A 6 17.21 19.93 4.88
CA LEU A 6 16.80 18.85 3.98
C LEU A 6 17.66 18.84 2.72
N ARG A 7 18.03 17.66 2.24
CA ARG A 7 18.71 17.47 0.95
C ARG A 7 17.77 17.75 -0.23
N HIS A 8 16.50 17.41 -0.06
CA HIS A 8 15.45 17.60 -1.06
C HIS A 8 14.19 18.14 -0.37
N SER A 9 13.61 19.18 -0.95
CA SER A 9 12.32 19.72 -0.55
C SER A 9 11.19 18.93 -1.21
N THR A 10 10.08 18.77 -0.51
CA THR A 10 8.83 18.22 -1.07
C THR A 10 8.08 19.24 -1.94
N GLY A 11 8.52 20.50 -1.98
CA GLY A 11 7.78 21.61 -2.57
C GLY A 11 6.68 22.18 -1.65
N HIS A 12 6.46 21.59 -0.48
CA HIS A 12 5.45 22.01 0.49
C HIS A 12 6.11 22.43 1.82
N ALA A 13 6.23 23.73 2.06
CA ALA A 13 6.96 24.28 3.21
C ALA A 13 6.50 23.68 4.57
N VAL A 14 5.19 23.49 4.77
CA VAL A 14 4.65 22.90 5.99
C VAL A 14 5.09 21.44 6.17
N VAL A 15 5.17 20.68 5.07
CA VAL A 15 5.64 19.29 5.09
C VAL A 15 7.14 19.25 5.34
N ASP A 16 7.92 20.11 4.67
CA ASP A 16 9.36 20.21 4.87
C ASP A 16 9.70 20.54 6.34
N THR A 17 9.01 21.50 6.96
CA THR A 17 9.19 21.82 8.38
C THR A 17 8.91 20.61 9.28
N ARG A 18 7.90 19.80 8.96
CA ARG A 18 7.60 18.56 9.71
C ARG A 18 8.69 17.51 9.51
N LEU A 19 9.19 17.33 8.29
CA LEU A 19 10.31 16.42 8.00
C LEU A 19 11.56 16.83 8.79
N GLN A 20 11.87 18.12 8.85
CA GLN A 20 12.99 18.63 9.64
C GLN A 20 12.82 18.37 11.14
N GLY A 21 11.60 18.57 11.67
CA GLY A 21 11.28 18.25 13.06
C GLY A 21 11.42 16.76 13.35
N LEU A 22 10.94 15.90 12.44
CA LEU A 22 11.08 14.45 12.56
C LEU A 22 12.55 14.03 12.59
N VAL A 23 13.38 14.52 11.66
CA VAL A 23 14.82 14.28 11.67
C VAL A 23 15.45 14.73 12.98
N ALA A 24 15.12 15.93 13.47
CA ALA A 24 15.68 16.44 14.72
C ALA A 24 15.35 15.54 15.93
N ILE A 25 14.12 15.01 16.00
CA ILE A 25 13.70 14.11 17.08
C ILE A 25 14.43 12.77 16.99
N PHE A 26 14.46 12.16 15.81
CA PHE A 26 15.10 10.86 15.62
C PHE A 26 16.63 10.92 15.78
N GLU A 27 17.30 11.95 15.28
CA GLU A 27 18.75 12.13 15.47
C GLU A 27 19.11 12.44 16.92
N ALA A 28 18.21 13.05 17.70
CA ALA A 28 18.42 13.27 19.12
C ALA A 28 18.35 11.96 19.93
N LEU A 29 17.44 11.05 19.55
CA LEU A 29 17.25 9.76 20.25
C LEU A 29 18.20 8.66 19.75
N PHE A 30 18.52 8.66 18.46
CA PHE A 30 19.32 7.64 17.78
C PHE A 30 20.53 8.27 17.06
N PRO A 31 21.43 8.97 17.79
CA PRO A 31 22.49 9.74 17.18
C PRO A 31 23.37 8.85 16.29
N GLN A 32 23.52 9.24 15.02
CA GLN A 32 24.32 8.54 14.01
C GLN A 32 23.86 7.12 13.66
N ARG A 33 22.74 6.63 14.22
CA ARG A 33 22.23 5.29 13.95
C ARG A 33 21.41 5.21 12.68
N ILE A 34 20.85 6.32 12.22
CA ILE A 34 20.05 6.36 11.00
C ILE A 34 20.96 6.70 9.80
N ARG A 35 20.91 5.86 8.77
CA ARG A 35 21.62 6.06 7.50
C ARG A 35 20.97 7.17 6.70
N ALA A 36 19.65 7.06 6.49
CA ALA A 36 18.91 7.92 5.61
C ALA A 36 17.42 7.95 5.94
N TYR A 37 16.79 9.01 5.46
CA TYR A 37 15.36 9.27 5.57
C TYR A 37 14.81 9.46 4.16
N TYR A 38 13.83 8.65 3.80
CA TYR A 38 13.19 8.70 2.50
C TYR A 38 11.73 9.10 2.66
N VAL A 39 11.26 9.95 1.75
CA VAL A 39 9.83 10.20 1.56
C VAL A 39 9.36 9.32 0.40
N GLU A 40 8.21 8.69 0.56
CA GLU A 40 7.58 7.86 -0.46
C GLU A 40 6.26 8.50 -0.94
N GLY A 41 5.63 7.86 -1.93
CA GLY A 41 4.29 8.21 -2.36
C GLY A 41 4.18 9.61 -2.98
N SER A 42 3.08 10.29 -2.70
CA SER A 42 2.68 11.48 -3.47
C SER A 42 3.56 12.71 -3.25
N TYR A 43 4.26 12.78 -2.11
CA TYR A 43 5.23 13.86 -1.85
C TYR A 43 6.58 13.59 -2.52
N ALA A 44 6.93 12.32 -2.75
CA ALA A 44 8.15 11.96 -3.47
C ALA A 44 8.06 12.25 -4.97
N ASP A 45 6.89 12.00 -5.58
CA ASP A 45 6.67 12.19 -7.02
C ASP A 45 6.01 13.53 -7.39
N GLN A 46 5.89 14.45 -6.42
CA GLN A 46 5.27 15.78 -6.58
C GLN A 46 3.81 15.74 -7.05
N SER A 47 3.09 14.67 -6.74
CA SER A 47 1.67 14.53 -7.07
C SER A 47 0.72 14.78 -5.90
N ALA A 48 1.24 15.18 -4.73
CA ALA A 48 0.47 15.35 -3.50
C ALA A 48 -0.76 16.26 -3.70
N VAL A 49 -1.89 15.83 -3.12
CA VAL A 49 -3.13 16.60 -3.01
C VAL A 49 -3.34 17.00 -1.55
N THR A 50 -4.29 17.90 -1.28
CA THR A 50 -4.53 18.46 0.08
C THR A 50 -4.68 17.39 1.17
N THR A 51 -5.29 16.27 0.83
CA THR A 51 -5.57 15.14 1.72
C THR A 51 -4.51 14.05 1.66
N SER A 52 -3.40 14.23 0.95
CA SER A 52 -2.33 13.21 0.89
C SER A 52 -1.76 12.94 2.28
N ASP A 53 -1.56 11.66 2.57
CA ASP A 53 -0.74 11.18 3.68
C ASP A 53 0.75 11.39 3.40
N LEU A 54 1.54 11.40 4.47
CA LEU A 54 2.99 11.49 4.42
C LEU A 54 3.59 10.11 4.75
N ASP A 55 4.12 9.44 3.73
CA ASP A 55 4.79 8.15 3.85
C ASP A 55 6.31 8.36 3.98
N ILE A 56 6.90 7.84 5.06
CA ILE A 56 8.32 7.98 5.38
C ILE A 56 8.93 6.60 5.62
N MET A 57 10.12 6.39 5.08
CA MET A 57 10.97 5.24 5.40
C MET A 57 12.25 5.70 6.10
N LEU A 58 12.51 5.16 7.28
CA LEU A 58 13.73 5.37 8.03
C LEU A 58 14.62 4.14 7.91
N LEU A 59 15.85 4.35 7.46
CA LEU A 59 16.83 3.29 7.30
C LEU A 59 17.91 3.40 8.38
N PHE A 60 17.93 2.47 9.32
CA PHE A 60 18.97 2.32 10.33
C PHE A 60 20.22 1.68 9.72
N ARG A 61 21.40 2.07 10.22
CA ARG A 61 22.68 1.53 9.80
C ARG A 61 22.85 0.09 10.28
N GLU A 62 23.42 -0.73 9.41
CA GLU A 62 23.75 -2.12 9.70
C GLU A 62 22.53 -2.90 10.20
N HIS A 63 22.58 -3.39 11.45
CA HIS A 63 21.46 -3.99 12.16
C HIS A 63 21.00 -3.06 13.28
N PHE A 64 19.76 -3.21 13.73
CA PHE A 64 19.41 -2.75 15.07
C PHE A 64 20.36 -3.35 16.11
N VAL A 65 20.89 -2.52 17.00
CA VAL A 65 21.86 -2.91 18.05
C VAL A 65 21.23 -3.90 19.02
N SER A 66 19.92 -3.78 19.25
CA SER A 66 19.15 -4.67 20.10
C SER A 66 17.68 -4.65 19.73
N ALA A 67 16.91 -5.63 20.22
CA ALA A 67 15.46 -5.60 20.15
C ALA A 67 14.88 -4.34 20.83
N THR A 68 15.53 -3.84 21.88
CA THR A 68 15.12 -2.61 22.58
C THR A 68 15.30 -1.37 21.70
N GLU A 69 16.38 -1.25 20.90
CA GLU A 69 16.54 -0.10 19.98
C GLU A 69 15.40 -0.08 18.96
N ARG A 70 15.07 -1.25 18.40
CA ARG A 70 13.93 -1.38 17.48
C ARG A 70 12.61 -1.01 18.13
N GLU A 71 12.34 -1.52 19.34
CA GLU A 71 11.11 -1.22 20.08
C GLU A 71 11.01 0.29 20.37
N GLN A 72 12.10 0.93 20.79
CA GLN A 72 12.16 2.38 21.01
C GLN A 72 11.86 3.16 19.72
N ALA A 73 12.40 2.72 18.58
CA ALA A 73 12.12 3.34 17.29
C ALA A 73 10.64 3.21 16.90
N GLU A 74 10.05 2.01 17.09
CA GLU A 74 8.63 1.74 16.84
C GLU A 74 7.72 2.55 17.78
N GLN A 75 8.07 2.69 19.06
CA GLN A 75 7.36 3.54 20.02
C GLN A 75 7.43 5.03 19.63
N LEU A 76 8.60 5.51 19.20
CA LEU A 76 8.75 6.88 18.73
C LEU A 76 7.91 7.13 17.46
N VAL A 77 7.90 6.19 16.51
CA VAL A 77 7.02 6.23 15.34
C VAL A 77 5.56 6.37 15.76
N ALA A 78 5.09 5.56 16.71
CA ALA A 78 3.72 5.63 17.20
C ALA A 78 3.41 6.99 17.83
N ALA A 79 4.33 7.54 18.62
CA ALA A 79 4.18 8.86 19.23
C ALA A 79 4.14 9.99 18.19
N CYS A 80 5.06 9.99 17.21
CA CYS A 80 5.08 10.96 16.12
C CYS A 80 3.79 10.90 15.29
N THR A 81 3.30 9.68 15.00
CA THR A 81 2.05 9.46 14.27
C THR A 81 0.85 10.03 15.03
N ALA A 82 0.75 9.75 16.33
CA ALA A 82 -0.34 10.22 17.18
C ALA A 82 -0.37 11.76 17.34
N LEU A 83 0.79 12.41 17.33
CA LEU A 83 0.92 13.87 17.45
C LEU A 83 0.80 14.61 16.12
N SER A 84 0.89 13.90 14.99
CA SER A 84 0.84 14.51 13.68
C SER A 84 -0.55 15.06 13.35
N SER A 85 -0.59 16.26 12.79
CA SER A 85 -1.81 16.85 12.21
C SER A 85 -2.12 16.31 10.81
N LEU A 86 -1.17 15.66 10.16
CA LEU A 86 -1.36 14.90 8.93
C LEU A 86 -1.44 13.41 9.25
N GLU A 87 -2.13 12.65 8.40
CA GLU A 87 -1.95 11.21 8.40
C GLU A 87 -0.50 10.90 8.01
N LEU A 88 0.25 10.35 8.98
CA LEU A 88 1.67 10.10 8.91
C LEU A 88 1.90 8.60 9.03
N TYR A 89 2.60 8.03 8.07
CA TYR A 89 3.05 6.65 8.11
C TYR A 89 4.57 6.63 8.10
N ILE A 90 5.17 6.06 9.14
CA ILE A 90 6.63 5.90 9.22
C ILE A 90 6.92 4.41 9.30
N ALA A 91 7.67 3.90 8.33
CA ALA A 91 8.28 2.59 8.37
C ALA A 91 9.73 2.72 8.86
N VAL A 92 10.18 1.74 9.63
CA VAL A 92 11.58 1.61 10.08
C VAL A 92 12.13 0.29 9.59
N MET A 93 13.35 0.31 9.06
CA MET A 93 14.11 -0.89 8.69
C MET A 93 15.60 -0.65 8.93
N ASP A 94 16.37 -1.72 9.02
CA ASP A 94 17.83 -1.66 9.06
C ASP A 94 18.43 -2.08 7.70
N GLU A 95 19.69 -1.72 7.45
CA GLU A 95 20.39 -2.07 6.20
C GLU A 95 20.45 -3.58 5.98
N ALA A 96 20.57 -4.37 7.03
CA ALA A 96 20.61 -5.82 6.92
C ALA A 96 19.31 -6.43 6.37
N ALA A 97 18.14 -5.89 6.76
CA ALA A 97 16.85 -6.31 6.21
C ALA A 97 16.75 -6.06 4.68
N THR A 98 17.56 -5.15 4.14
CA THR A 98 17.59 -4.85 2.69
C THR A 98 18.37 -5.86 1.85
N ALA A 99 19.09 -6.80 2.47
CA ALA A 99 19.91 -7.78 1.76
C ALA A 99 19.09 -8.70 0.83
N GLN A 100 17.81 -8.93 1.17
CA GLN A 100 16.88 -9.71 0.34
C GLN A 100 16.22 -8.88 -0.78
N GLY A 101 16.49 -7.57 -0.79
CA GLY A 101 15.95 -6.62 -1.74
C GLY A 101 14.93 -5.69 -1.11
N ILE A 102 14.83 -4.49 -1.70
CA ILE A 102 13.89 -3.44 -1.27
C ILE A 102 12.70 -3.33 -2.23
N SER A 103 11.63 -2.70 -1.75
CA SER A 103 10.44 -2.47 -2.57
C SER A 103 10.76 -1.56 -3.77
N PRO A 104 10.01 -1.68 -4.89
CA PRO A 104 10.13 -0.73 -6.01
C PRO A 104 9.82 0.70 -5.61
N THR A 105 8.91 0.90 -4.65
CA THR A 105 8.58 2.21 -4.09
C THR A 105 9.80 2.81 -3.41
N LEU A 106 10.53 2.05 -2.59
CA LEU A 106 11.75 2.57 -1.98
C LEU A 106 12.85 2.77 -3.04
N LYS A 107 13.10 1.78 -3.90
CA LYS A 107 14.20 1.81 -4.88
C LYS A 107 14.07 2.94 -5.89
N HIS A 108 12.89 3.12 -6.46
CA HIS A 108 12.65 4.03 -7.58
C HIS A 108 11.64 5.13 -7.23
N GLY A 109 10.64 4.81 -6.40
CA GLY A 109 9.52 5.68 -6.08
C GLY A 109 9.75 6.72 -4.98
N SER A 110 10.91 6.70 -4.31
CA SER A 110 11.17 7.52 -3.11
C SER A 110 12.16 8.65 -3.38
N VAL A 111 12.28 9.59 -2.44
CA VAL A 111 13.30 10.65 -2.45
C VAL A 111 14.01 10.66 -1.09
N CYS A 112 15.34 10.58 -1.11
CA CYS A 112 16.15 10.74 0.10
C CYS A 112 16.15 12.21 0.51
N PHE A 113 15.45 12.58 1.59
CA PHE A 113 15.38 13.98 2.04
C PHE A 113 16.41 14.31 3.13
N TYR A 114 17.02 13.32 3.78
CA TYR A 114 18.10 13.53 4.77
C TYR A 114 19.00 12.29 4.91
N GLY A 115 20.26 12.49 5.31
CA GLY A 115 21.25 11.41 5.47
C GLY A 115 21.94 11.02 4.16
N ALA A 116 22.45 9.79 4.06
CA ALA A 116 23.20 9.29 2.91
C ALA A 116 22.33 8.35 2.06
N ASP A 117 21.96 8.77 0.84
CA ASP A 117 21.22 7.92 -0.09
C ASP A 117 22.06 6.69 -0.50
N THR A 118 21.58 5.51 -0.14
CA THR A 118 22.23 4.21 -0.41
C THR A 118 21.35 3.29 -1.26
N ARG A 119 20.22 3.78 -1.79
CA ARG A 119 19.26 2.95 -2.53
C ARG A 119 19.88 2.27 -3.73
N ASP A 120 20.79 2.93 -4.44
CA ASP A 120 21.46 2.34 -5.62
C ASP A 120 22.26 1.07 -5.28
N GLN A 121 22.69 0.92 -4.03
CA GLN A 121 23.48 -0.22 -3.55
C GLN A 121 22.61 -1.40 -3.10
N MET A 122 21.31 -1.18 -2.86
CA MET A 122 20.39 -2.23 -2.40
C MET A 122 19.78 -2.97 -3.59
N PRO A 123 19.71 -4.31 -3.56
CA PRO A 123 19.03 -5.03 -4.63
C PRO A 123 17.54 -4.69 -4.65
N LEU A 124 16.91 -4.78 -5.82
CA LEU A 124 15.45 -4.75 -5.89
C LEU A 124 14.92 -6.12 -5.47
N LEU A 125 13.80 -6.15 -4.75
CA LEU A 125 13.14 -7.41 -4.38
C LEU A 125 12.81 -8.21 -5.65
N PRO A 126 13.17 -9.51 -5.76
CA PRO A 126 12.86 -10.33 -6.94
C PRO A 126 11.39 -10.25 -7.32
N ILE A 127 11.08 -10.26 -8.62
CA ILE A 127 9.73 -10.00 -9.12
C ILE A 127 8.73 -11.06 -8.66
N GLU A 128 9.17 -12.30 -8.49
CA GLU A 128 8.37 -13.41 -7.99
C GLU A 128 7.97 -13.19 -6.53
N GLU A 129 8.92 -12.76 -5.70
CA GLU A 129 8.68 -12.43 -4.29
C GLU A 129 7.82 -11.17 -4.17
N TRP A 130 8.07 -10.14 -4.98
CA TRP A 130 7.22 -8.96 -5.06
C TRP A 130 5.79 -9.31 -5.46
N SER A 131 5.62 -10.16 -6.47
CA SER A 131 4.31 -10.64 -6.92
C SER A 131 3.57 -11.35 -5.79
N ARG A 132 4.26 -12.26 -5.08
CA ARG A 132 3.73 -12.97 -3.93
C ARG A 132 3.25 -12.01 -2.83
N GLN A 133 4.12 -11.08 -2.44
CA GLN A 133 3.78 -10.07 -1.44
C GLN A 133 2.58 -9.22 -1.88
N ARG A 134 2.54 -8.76 -3.13
CA ARG A 134 1.45 -7.91 -3.62
C ARG A 134 0.13 -8.66 -3.78
N MET A 135 0.15 -9.89 -4.28
CA MET A 135 -1.06 -10.72 -4.41
C MET A 135 -1.72 -10.96 -3.05
N HIS A 136 -0.96 -11.43 -2.06
CA HIS A 136 -1.50 -11.65 -0.72
C HIS A 136 -1.93 -10.34 -0.04
N ALA A 137 -1.13 -9.28 -0.18
CA ALA A 137 -1.45 -8.02 0.49
C ALA A 137 -2.66 -7.31 -0.12
N ALA A 138 -2.87 -7.39 -1.45
CA ALA A 138 -4.08 -6.90 -2.09
C ALA A 138 -5.33 -7.70 -1.68
N PHE A 139 -5.23 -9.03 -1.59
CA PHE A 139 -6.32 -9.87 -1.09
C PHE A 139 -6.68 -9.56 0.37
N TRP A 140 -5.67 -9.48 1.24
CA TRP A 140 -5.87 -9.07 2.64
C TRP A 140 -6.53 -7.69 2.73
N LEU A 141 -6.07 -6.74 1.90
CA LEU A 141 -6.56 -5.37 1.93
C LEU A 141 -8.04 -5.29 1.55
N ILE A 142 -8.46 -5.94 0.45
CA ILE A 142 -9.88 -6.03 0.04
C ILE A 142 -10.75 -6.48 1.22
N ASN A 143 -10.32 -7.53 1.91
CA ASN A 143 -11.09 -8.13 2.98
C ASN A 143 -11.11 -7.27 4.24
N LYS A 144 -9.94 -6.74 4.63
CA LYS A 144 -9.80 -5.97 5.87
C LYS A 144 -10.45 -4.60 5.78
N VAL A 145 -10.22 -3.89 4.67
CA VAL A 145 -10.67 -2.51 4.49
C VAL A 145 -12.18 -2.43 4.33
N PHE A 146 -12.76 -3.32 3.51
CA PHE A 146 -14.20 -3.38 3.33
C PHE A 146 -14.92 -4.29 4.33
N LYS A 147 -14.25 -4.61 5.45
CA LYS A 147 -14.80 -5.34 6.60
C LYS A 147 -15.56 -6.60 6.19
N ARG A 148 -15.00 -7.34 5.24
CA ARG A 148 -15.59 -8.59 4.74
C ARG A 148 -15.67 -9.62 5.87
N PRO A 149 -16.59 -10.60 5.77
CA PRO A 149 -16.62 -11.73 6.69
C PRO A 149 -15.25 -12.42 6.81
N PRO A 150 -14.94 -13.03 7.96
CA PRO A 150 -13.64 -13.66 8.19
C PRO A 150 -13.38 -14.87 7.27
N VAL A 151 -14.44 -15.47 6.72
CA VAL A 151 -14.36 -16.52 5.70
C VAL A 151 -14.81 -15.93 4.37
N VAL A 152 -13.94 -15.98 3.37
CA VAL A 152 -14.19 -15.41 2.05
C VAL A 152 -15.02 -16.37 1.22
N GLN A 153 -16.17 -15.89 0.73
CA GLN A 153 -17.07 -16.61 -0.16
C GLN A 153 -17.11 -15.93 -1.53
N LEU A 154 -17.13 -16.72 -2.60
CA LEU A 154 -17.24 -16.22 -3.97
C LEU A 154 -18.62 -16.50 -4.59
N PRO A 155 -19.14 -15.60 -5.45
CA PRO A 155 -18.61 -14.26 -5.71
C PRO A 155 -18.76 -13.35 -4.48
N LEU A 156 -17.86 -12.38 -4.33
CA LEU A 156 -18.01 -11.30 -3.37
C LEU A 156 -19.31 -10.53 -3.66
N THR A 157 -19.97 -10.07 -2.61
CA THR A 157 -21.14 -9.18 -2.66
C THR A 157 -20.73 -7.75 -2.31
N TYR A 158 -21.66 -6.80 -2.20
CA TYR A 158 -21.34 -5.45 -1.70
C TYR A 158 -20.95 -5.47 -0.20
N PRO A 159 -20.01 -4.61 0.25
CA PRO A 159 -19.65 -4.51 1.67
C PRO A 159 -20.85 -4.24 2.60
N ASP A 160 -21.69 -3.25 2.26
CA ASP A 160 -23.01 -3.06 2.85
C ASP A 160 -23.99 -2.58 1.77
N PRO A 161 -24.87 -3.45 1.23
CA PRO A 161 -25.78 -3.07 0.15
C PRO A 161 -26.86 -2.06 0.56
N ARG A 162 -26.99 -1.73 1.84
CA ARG A 162 -28.05 -0.85 2.37
C ARG A 162 -27.67 0.63 2.36
N VAL A 163 -26.37 0.94 2.31
CA VAL A 163 -25.89 2.32 2.30
C VAL A 163 -25.69 2.82 0.86
N HIS A 164 -25.75 4.14 0.67
CA HIS A 164 -25.82 4.74 -0.65
C HIS A 164 -24.65 4.35 -1.59
N TYR A 165 -23.43 4.25 -1.07
CA TYR A 165 -22.23 3.83 -1.81
C TYR A 165 -21.78 2.40 -1.48
N TYR A 166 -22.72 1.53 -1.12
CA TYR A 166 -22.49 0.10 -0.89
C TYR A 166 -21.42 -0.26 0.17
N GLY A 167 -21.06 0.69 1.05
CA GLY A 167 -20.06 0.51 2.12
C GLY A 167 -18.62 0.85 1.72
N TYR A 168 -18.37 1.25 0.46
CA TYR A 168 -17.01 1.54 0.00
C TYR A 168 -16.44 2.88 0.48
N THR A 169 -17.27 3.76 1.03
CA THR A 169 -16.89 5.12 1.44
C THR A 169 -16.84 5.30 2.96
N GLU A 170 -16.77 4.20 3.72
CA GLU A 170 -16.76 4.26 5.20
C GLU A 170 -15.44 4.79 5.77
N ARG A 171 -14.35 4.73 5.01
CA ARG A 171 -13.08 5.30 5.45
C ARG A 171 -13.20 6.80 5.56
N THR A 172 -12.65 7.34 6.64
CA THR A 172 -12.54 8.77 6.83
C THR A 172 -11.11 9.28 6.61
N VAL A 173 -11.02 10.57 6.30
CA VAL A 173 -9.78 11.34 6.26
C VAL A 173 -9.92 12.55 7.18
N ARG A 174 -8.81 12.95 7.83
CA ARG A 174 -8.74 14.19 8.59
C ARG A 174 -8.27 15.33 7.68
N LEU A 175 -9.05 16.39 7.62
CA LEU A 175 -8.74 17.61 6.87
C LEU A 175 -7.78 18.52 7.67
N PRO A 176 -7.09 19.49 7.02
CA PRO A 176 -6.16 20.39 7.70
C PRO A 176 -6.75 21.17 8.89
N GLU A 177 -8.04 21.52 8.83
CA GLU A 177 -8.79 22.17 9.91
C GLU A 177 -9.15 21.23 11.08
N GLY A 178 -8.82 19.93 10.96
CA GLY A 178 -9.01 18.92 11.98
C GLY A 178 -10.30 18.11 11.86
N THR A 179 -11.21 18.48 10.96
CA THR A 179 -12.47 17.78 10.70
C THR A 179 -12.22 16.41 10.06
N THR A 180 -12.99 15.41 10.46
CA THR A 180 -12.95 14.05 9.89
C THR A 180 -14.13 13.85 8.95
N VAL A 181 -13.87 13.51 7.69
CA VAL A 181 -14.91 13.35 6.65
C VAL A 181 -14.79 12.00 5.93
N PRO A 182 -15.88 11.42 5.40
CA PRO A 182 -15.82 10.24 4.55
C PRO A 182 -14.96 10.46 3.30
N SER A 183 -14.42 9.37 2.75
CA SER A 183 -13.42 9.43 1.67
C SER A 183 -13.53 8.27 0.68
N THR A 184 -13.00 8.49 -0.52
CA THR A 184 -12.80 7.50 -1.59
C THR A 184 -11.38 6.92 -1.57
N ARG A 185 -10.60 7.14 -0.50
CA ARG A 185 -9.18 6.74 -0.48
C ARG A 185 -9.00 5.22 -0.58
N ASP A 186 -9.83 4.45 0.10
CA ASP A 186 -9.75 3.00 0.06
C ASP A 186 -10.12 2.43 -1.31
N PHE A 187 -10.94 3.17 -2.07
CA PHE A 187 -11.22 2.90 -3.48
C PHE A 187 -9.94 2.88 -4.32
N ILE A 188 -9.16 3.96 -4.22
CA ILE A 188 -7.87 4.10 -4.89
C ILE A 188 -6.87 3.07 -4.38
N ARG A 189 -6.81 2.87 -3.06
CA ARG A 189 -5.83 2.00 -2.41
C ARG A 189 -6.02 0.55 -2.84
N VAL A 190 -7.26 0.04 -2.73
CA VAL A 190 -7.59 -1.35 -3.06
C VAL A 190 -7.43 -1.61 -4.55
N SER A 191 -7.99 -0.75 -5.41
CA SER A 191 -7.89 -0.92 -6.87
C SER A 191 -6.44 -0.86 -7.36
N GLY A 192 -5.66 0.11 -6.89
CA GLY A 192 -4.25 0.24 -7.27
C GLY A 192 -3.38 -0.91 -6.77
N TRP A 193 -3.63 -1.43 -5.56
CA TRP A 193 -2.89 -2.58 -5.04
C TRP A 193 -3.21 -3.86 -5.82
N ALA A 194 -4.49 -4.11 -6.11
CA ALA A 194 -4.91 -5.22 -6.96
C ALA A 194 -4.27 -5.13 -8.36
N ALA A 195 -4.32 -3.96 -9.00
CA ALA A 195 -3.71 -3.76 -10.32
C ALA A 195 -2.18 -3.95 -10.29
N THR A 196 -1.51 -3.47 -9.24
CA THR A 196 -0.06 -3.67 -9.05
C THR A 196 0.29 -5.14 -8.85
N ALA A 197 -0.54 -5.87 -8.10
CA ALA A 197 -0.36 -7.31 -7.89
C ALA A 197 -0.52 -8.10 -9.19
N LEU A 198 -1.52 -7.78 -10.01
CA LEU A 198 -1.74 -8.40 -11.32
C LEU A 198 -0.61 -8.07 -12.30
N LEU A 199 -0.14 -6.81 -12.35
CA LEU A 199 1.00 -6.41 -13.17
C LEU A 199 2.28 -7.16 -12.78
N ALA A 200 2.54 -7.32 -11.49
CA ALA A 200 3.69 -8.07 -11.00
C ALA A 200 3.56 -9.55 -11.39
N TRP A 201 2.43 -10.18 -11.08
CA TRP A 201 2.25 -11.63 -11.28
C TRP A 201 2.11 -12.06 -12.75
N GLN A 202 1.32 -11.33 -13.54
CA GLN A 202 0.99 -11.74 -14.91
C GLN A 202 2.00 -11.25 -15.95
N VAL A 203 2.63 -10.10 -15.70
CA VAL A 203 3.51 -9.43 -16.67
C VAL A 203 4.96 -9.42 -16.19
N GLY A 204 5.21 -9.55 -14.89
CA GLY A 204 6.57 -9.48 -14.36
C GLY A 204 7.13 -8.06 -14.30
N ILE A 205 6.27 -7.04 -14.07
CA ILE A 205 6.71 -5.64 -14.01
C ILE A 205 6.48 -5.01 -12.64
N TYR A 206 7.36 -4.10 -12.26
CA TYR A 206 7.24 -3.30 -11.06
C TYR A 206 6.43 -2.02 -11.31
N VAL A 207 5.71 -1.58 -10.28
CA VAL A 207 4.97 -0.31 -10.27
C VAL A 207 5.55 0.58 -9.17
N PRO A 208 6.55 1.42 -9.46
CA PRO A 208 7.19 2.25 -8.46
C PRO A 208 6.33 3.43 -8.03
N TYR A 209 5.51 3.97 -8.95
CA TYR A 209 4.65 5.12 -8.69
C TYR A 209 3.18 4.77 -8.82
N LYS A 210 2.41 5.11 -7.79
CA LYS A 210 0.95 4.96 -7.77
C LYS A 210 0.26 5.62 -8.97
N ARG A 211 0.77 6.78 -9.39
CA ARG A 211 0.21 7.53 -10.54
C ARG A 211 0.34 6.81 -11.87
N GLU A 212 1.27 5.88 -12.00
CA GLU A 212 1.53 5.17 -13.25
C GLU A 212 0.76 3.86 -13.34
N CYS A 213 0.24 3.35 -12.22
CA CYS A 213 -0.38 2.04 -12.11
C CYS A 213 -1.45 1.80 -13.19
N HIS A 214 -2.41 2.71 -13.36
CA HIS A 214 -3.49 2.57 -14.35
C HIS A 214 -2.97 2.62 -15.79
N SER A 215 -1.96 3.45 -16.08
CA SER A 215 -1.35 3.56 -17.41
C SER A 215 -0.53 2.31 -17.76
N LEU A 216 0.21 1.78 -16.80
CA LEU A 216 0.94 0.51 -16.95
C LEU A 216 -0.03 -0.67 -17.13
N TYR A 217 -1.11 -0.72 -16.34
CA TYR A 217 -2.12 -1.76 -16.48
C TYR A 217 -2.74 -1.75 -17.88
N ARG A 218 -3.17 -0.57 -18.37
CA ARG A 218 -3.71 -0.43 -19.74
C ARG A 218 -2.71 -0.87 -20.80
N ARG A 219 -1.43 -0.54 -20.64
CA ARG A 219 -0.37 -0.88 -21.61
C ARG A 219 -0.07 -2.37 -21.66
N HIS A 220 -0.05 -3.04 -20.51
CA HIS A 220 0.50 -4.40 -20.40
C HIS A 220 -0.55 -5.50 -20.23
N ILE A 221 -1.70 -5.20 -19.61
CA ILE A 221 -2.83 -6.13 -19.49
C ILE A 221 -3.95 -5.73 -20.46
N GLY A 222 -4.35 -4.45 -20.43
CA GLY A 222 -5.18 -3.86 -21.49
C GLY A 222 -6.59 -4.44 -21.64
N ASP A 223 -7.16 -5.01 -20.59
CA ASP A 223 -8.51 -5.58 -20.61
C ASP A 223 -9.60 -4.54 -20.24
N GLU A 224 -10.83 -5.03 -20.04
CA GLU A 224 -12.02 -4.21 -19.70
C GLU A 224 -11.88 -3.36 -18.44
N TRP A 225 -10.92 -3.68 -17.54
CA TRP A 225 -10.69 -2.94 -16.29
C TRP A 225 -9.79 -1.72 -16.47
N SER A 226 -9.15 -1.57 -17.62
CA SER A 226 -8.25 -0.45 -17.91
C SER A 226 -8.94 0.91 -17.73
N GLU A 227 -10.16 1.06 -18.24
CA GLU A 227 -10.94 2.29 -18.08
C GLU A 227 -11.41 2.48 -16.63
N PHE A 228 -11.77 1.39 -15.94
CA PHE A 228 -12.17 1.48 -14.53
C PHE A 228 -11.03 2.05 -13.67
N LEU A 229 -9.82 1.53 -13.82
CA LEU A 229 -8.65 1.99 -13.07
C LEU A 229 -8.29 3.44 -13.40
N ALA A 230 -8.41 3.84 -14.67
CA ALA A 230 -8.19 5.21 -15.10
C ALA A 230 -9.24 6.17 -14.49
N ASP A 231 -10.53 5.78 -14.51
CA ASP A 231 -11.62 6.57 -13.91
C ASP A 231 -11.45 6.70 -12.39
N VAL A 232 -11.13 5.60 -11.71
CA VAL A 232 -10.88 5.61 -10.26
C VAL A 232 -9.73 6.57 -9.96
N TYR A 233 -8.60 6.48 -10.68
CA TYR A 233 -7.48 7.40 -10.48
C TYR A 233 -7.86 8.86 -10.76
N ARG A 234 -8.55 9.13 -11.89
CA ARG A 234 -8.97 10.48 -12.27
C ARG A 234 -9.92 11.08 -11.24
N TYR A 235 -11.07 10.45 -11.02
CA TYR A 235 -12.13 11.04 -10.21
C TYR A 235 -11.79 11.00 -8.73
N CYS A 236 -11.52 9.81 -8.18
CA CYS A 236 -11.35 9.66 -6.74
C CYS A 236 -10.10 10.37 -6.23
N ARG A 237 -9.00 10.39 -6.97
CA ARG A 237 -7.76 11.04 -6.50
C ARG A 237 -7.59 12.46 -7.05
N THR A 238 -7.70 12.67 -8.36
CA THR A 238 -7.31 13.94 -8.99
C THR A 238 -8.42 14.98 -8.92
N GLU A 239 -9.67 14.61 -9.20
CA GLU A 239 -10.76 15.59 -9.22
C GLU A 239 -11.37 15.80 -7.83
N TRP A 240 -11.60 14.73 -7.07
CA TRP A 240 -12.24 14.81 -5.76
C TRP A 240 -11.25 14.85 -4.58
N HIS A 241 -9.94 14.73 -4.84
CA HIS A 241 -8.91 14.72 -3.79
C HIS A 241 -9.24 13.75 -2.64
N TYR A 242 -9.64 12.53 -2.98
CA TYR A 242 -10.12 11.49 -2.07
C TYR A 242 -11.39 11.81 -1.27
N LEU A 243 -12.05 12.96 -1.49
CA LEU A 243 -13.29 13.32 -0.81
C LEU A 243 -14.50 12.72 -1.53
N LEU A 244 -15.65 12.77 -0.87
CA LEU A 244 -16.92 12.53 -1.54
C LEU A 244 -17.30 13.75 -2.39
N PRO A 245 -17.83 13.53 -3.61
CA PRO A 245 -18.27 14.63 -4.45
C PRO A 245 -19.52 15.33 -3.92
N ALA A 246 -19.60 16.63 -4.19
CA ALA A 246 -20.71 17.49 -3.75
C ALA A 246 -21.85 17.62 -4.77
N THR A 247 -21.56 17.45 -6.07
CA THR A 247 -22.56 17.67 -7.13
C THR A 247 -23.36 16.39 -7.39
N PRO A 248 -24.65 16.48 -7.78
CA PRO A 248 -25.46 15.30 -8.10
C PRO A 248 -24.85 14.42 -9.20
N ASP A 249 -24.28 15.02 -10.24
CA ASP A 249 -23.67 14.29 -11.37
C ASP A 249 -22.44 13.49 -10.92
N ASP A 250 -21.59 14.08 -10.07
CA ASP A 250 -20.43 13.39 -9.53
C ASP A 250 -20.81 12.33 -8.48
N GLN A 251 -21.90 12.53 -7.74
CA GLN A 251 -22.43 11.53 -6.82
C GLN A 251 -22.94 10.30 -7.57
N GLU A 252 -23.66 10.50 -8.67
CA GLU A 252 -24.06 9.40 -9.56
C GLU A 252 -22.82 8.72 -10.16
N ARG A 253 -21.81 9.50 -10.58
CA ARG A 253 -20.52 8.94 -11.05
C ARG A 253 -19.84 8.08 -9.99
N LEU A 254 -19.78 8.53 -8.74
CA LEU A 254 -19.20 7.74 -7.65
C LEU A 254 -20.02 6.46 -7.43
N ARG A 255 -21.34 6.53 -7.52
CA ARG A 255 -22.22 5.37 -7.42
C ARG A 255 -21.94 4.35 -8.53
N GLU A 256 -21.78 4.78 -9.78
CA GLU A 256 -21.38 3.93 -10.91
C GLU A 256 -20.02 3.25 -10.64
N LEU A 257 -19.04 4.01 -10.13
CA LEU A 257 -17.73 3.46 -9.75
C LEU A 257 -17.88 2.41 -8.64
N CYS A 258 -18.74 2.64 -7.64
CA CYS A 258 -19.06 1.67 -6.58
C CYS A 258 -19.63 0.36 -7.12
N THR A 259 -20.49 0.43 -8.15
CA THR A 259 -20.98 -0.77 -8.84
C THR A 259 -19.87 -1.51 -9.57
N ARG A 260 -19.02 -0.80 -10.32
CA ARG A 260 -17.90 -1.40 -11.07
C ARG A 260 -16.81 -1.98 -10.14
N MET A 261 -16.61 -1.39 -8.98
CA MET A 261 -15.63 -1.85 -7.99
C MET A 261 -15.91 -3.28 -7.52
N LEU A 262 -17.19 -3.64 -7.31
CA LEU A 262 -17.53 -5.02 -6.93
C LEU A 262 -17.10 -6.03 -8.01
N ALA A 263 -17.31 -5.67 -9.27
CA ALA A 263 -16.95 -6.53 -10.38
C ALA A 263 -15.41 -6.62 -10.52
N TRP A 264 -14.70 -5.52 -10.30
CA TRP A 264 -13.24 -5.50 -10.23
C TRP A 264 -12.67 -6.34 -9.08
N GLU A 265 -13.24 -6.25 -7.87
CA GLU A 265 -12.84 -7.08 -6.74
C GLU A 265 -13.03 -8.57 -7.06
N ASN A 266 -14.16 -8.94 -7.65
CA ASN A 266 -14.41 -10.31 -8.07
C ASN A 266 -13.43 -10.79 -9.14
N HIS A 267 -13.09 -9.95 -10.12
CA HIS A 267 -12.04 -10.23 -11.10
C HIS A 267 -10.68 -10.48 -10.42
N PHE A 268 -10.27 -9.60 -9.50
CA PHE A 268 -9.03 -9.76 -8.77
C PHE A 268 -9.04 -11.04 -7.92
N VAL A 269 -10.11 -11.32 -7.17
CA VAL A 269 -10.15 -12.51 -6.31
C VAL A 269 -10.17 -13.80 -7.13
N ALA A 270 -10.79 -13.83 -8.31
CA ALA A 270 -10.66 -14.94 -9.25
C ALA A 270 -9.20 -15.13 -9.72
N CYS A 271 -8.48 -14.05 -10.01
CA CYS A 271 -7.05 -14.09 -10.29
C CYS A 271 -6.23 -14.60 -9.09
N TYR A 272 -6.55 -14.12 -7.89
CA TYR A 272 -5.90 -14.54 -6.65
C TYR A 272 -6.10 -16.02 -6.35
N LYS A 273 -7.31 -16.55 -6.56
CA LYS A 273 -7.58 -18.00 -6.46
C LYS A 273 -6.64 -18.80 -7.35
N ARG A 274 -6.51 -18.43 -8.63
CA ARG A 274 -5.59 -19.10 -9.57
C ARG A 274 -4.13 -19.02 -9.11
N PHE A 275 -3.71 -17.85 -8.62
CA PHE A 275 -2.37 -17.64 -8.07
C PHE A 275 -2.09 -18.57 -6.88
N VAL A 276 -2.99 -18.62 -5.89
CA VAL A 276 -2.81 -19.46 -4.69
C VAL A 276 -2.81 -20.95 -5.04
N LEU A 277 -3.69 -21.40 -5.93
CA LEU A 277 -3.69 -22.79 -6.41
C LEU A 277 -2.36 -23.13 -7.11
N ALA A 278 -1.82 -22.22 -7.93
CA ALA A 278 -0.52 -22.40 -8.55
C ALA A 278 0.62 -22.47 -7.52
N GLN A 279 0.56 -21.68 -6.44
CA GLN A 279 1.54 -21.77 -5.35
C GLN A 279 1.45 -23.08 -4.58
N LEU A 280 0.24 -23.52 -4.22
CA LEU A 280 0.03 -24.78 -3.51
C LEU A 280 0.49 -25.98 -4.35
N ALA A 281 0.24 -25.95 -5.66
CA ALA A 281 0.68 -26.99 -6.59
C ALA A 281 2.17 -26.89 -6.98
N SER A 282 2.85 -25.80 -6.61
CA SER A 282 4.27 -25.62 -6.95
C SER A 282 5.17 -26.49 -6.07
N GLY A 283 6.36 -26.83 -6.56
CA GLY A 283 7.41 -27.45 -5.74
C GLY A 283 8.23 -26.43 -4.93
N ASP A 284 7.81 -25.16 -4.87
CA ASP A 284 8.46 -24.11 -4.09
C ASP A 284 7.87 -24.10 -2.67
N GLU A 285 8.62 -24.68 -1.72
CA GLU A 285 8.23 -24.76 -0.30
C GLU A 285 7.91 -23.39 0.29
N GLN A 286 8.63 -22.34 -0.10
CA GLN A 286 8.38 -21.00 0.39
C GLN A 286 7.04 -20.47 -0.15
N ALA A 287 6.75 -20.67 -1.44
CA ALA A 287 5.47 -20.29 -2.02
C ALA A 287 4.30 -21.03 -1.35
N GLN A 288 4.43 -22.34 -1.15
CA GLN A 288 3.44 -23.16 -0.45
C GLN A 288 3.21 -22.66 0.99
N PHE A 289 4.29 -22.46 1.75
CA PHE A 289 4.22 -21.97 3.12
C PHE A 289 3.48 -20.63 3.22
N HIS A 290 3.79 -19.67 2.35
CA HIS A 290 3.10 -18.38 2.33
C HIS A 290 1.61 -18.52 1.98
N ALA A 291 1.28 -19.34 0.96
CA ALA A 291 -0.09 -19.61 0.56
C ALA A 291 -0.90 -20.21 1.72
N ILE A 292 -0.38 -21.26 2.37
CA ILE A 292 -1.02 -21.93 3.51
C ILE A 292 -1.21 -20.94 4.66
N ARG A 293 -0.16 -20.21 5.06
CA ARG A 293 -0.24 -19.22 6.14
C ARG A 293 -1.32 -18.17 5.88
N PHE A 294 -1.41 -17.64 4.66
CA PHE A 294 -2.44 -16.67 4.32
C PHE A 294 -3.85 -17.27 4.33
N LEU A 295 -4.02 -18.50 3.82
CA LEU A 295 -5.31 -19.20 3.85
C LEU A 295 -5.73 -19.58 5.27
N THR A 296 -4.80 -19.78 6.21
CA THR A 296 -5.14 -19.93 7.64
C THR A 296 -5.64 -18.62 8.24
N MET A 297 -5.00 -17.49 7.91
CA MET A 297 -5.38 -16.18 8.44
C MET A 297 -6.69 -15.65 7.86
N LEU A 298 -6.97 -15.96 6.59
CA LEU A 298 -8.14 -15.49 5.87
C LEU A 298 -8.70 -16.64 4.99
N PRO A 299 -9.47 -17.56 5.60
CA PRO A 299 -9.93 -18.76 4.93
C PRO A 299 -10.78 -18.48 3.70
N PHE A 300 -10.56 -19.30 2.68
CA PHE A 300 -11.31 -19.30 1.45
C PHE A 300 -12.29 -20.48 1.44
N ASP A 301 -13.59 -20.21 1.39
CA ASP A 301 -14.61 -21.26 1.31
C ASP A 301 -14.79 -21.73 -0.13
N ASP A 302 -13.79 -22.46 -0.61
CA ASP A 302 -13.74 -22.97 -1.99
C ASP A 302 -13.25 -24.43 -1.99
N THR A 303 -13.95 -25.31 -2.70
CA THR A 303 -13.69 -26.75 -2.70
C THR A 303 -12.35 -27.11 -3.33
N GLU A 304 -11.90 -26.35 -4.35
CA GLU A 304 -10.64 -26.58 -5.04
C GLU A 304 -9.45 -26.20 -4.15
N ILE A 305 -9.55 -25.06 -3.45
CA ILE A 305 -8.54 -24.65 -2.46
C ILE A 305 -8.45 -25.65 -1.31
N LYS A 306 -9.60 -26.12 -0.78
CA LYS A 306 -9.63 -27.13 0.29
C LYS A 306 -8.95 -28.44 -0.15
N ALA A 307 -9.22 -28.90 -1.37
CA ALA A 307 -8.59 -30.09 -1.92
C ALA A 307 -7.07 -29.89 -2.13
N ALA A 308 -6.65 -28.72 -2.60
CA ALA A 308 -5.23 -28.38 -2.76
C ALA A 308 -4.49 -28.36 -1.41
N LEU A 309 -5.08 -27.78 -0.36
CA LEU A 309 -4.52 -27.79 0.99
C LEU A 309 -4.36 -29.22 1.53
N GLN A 310 -5.38 -30.07 1.36
CA GLN A 310 -5.31 -31.48 1.78
C GLN A 310 -4.20 -32.26 1.06
N ALA A 311 -3.89 -31.92 -0.19
CA ALA A 311 -2.80 -32.53 -0.94
C ALA A 311 -1.41 -32.07 -0.43
N CYS A 312 -1.30 -30.86 0.11
CA CYS A 312 -0.08 -30.36 0.77
C CYS A 312 0.13 -31.00 2.16
N ASP A 313 -0.94 -31.35 2.89
CA ASP A 313 -0.90 -31.96 4.22
C ASP A 313 -0.50 -33.46 4.22
N VAL A 314 -0.07 -34.00 3.08
CA VAL A 314 0.53 -35.34 2.98
C VAL A 314 2.06 -35.23 3.17
N GLN A 315 2.50 -34.95 4.40
CA GLN A 315 3.75 -35.46 5.03
C GLN A 315 3.98 -34.90 6.44
#